data_AF-A0A3D4U1Q0-F1
#
_entry.id   AF-A0A3D4U1Q0-F1
#
_cell.length_a   1.000
_cell.length_b   1.000
_cell.length_c   1.000
_cell.angle_alpha   90.00
_cell.angle_beta   90.00
_cell.angle_gamma   90.00
#
_symmetry.space_group_name_H-M   'P 1'
#
loop_
_entity.id
_entity.type
_entity.pdbx_description
1 polymer ?
#
loop_
_entity_poly.entity_id
_entity_poly.type
_entity_poly.pdbx_seq_one_letter_code
_entity_poly.pdbx_strand_id
1 'polypeptide(L)'
;MISYTLNGVKRTFSGDLEETLLSHLRLEHKVTSAKDGCSGQGVCGACTVEINGKPKLACRTKMADLEGAEIITSEGLPTEFRETIGKNFAEKGAVQCGFCSPGMIMRAKGLYNTTKNPTRPEIVKAITPNICRCTGYVKIVDAIDSTFKELNGTPVSKNEKSALIGKSYPKYQAVKTALGDRDFVDDMHFEGMVHGALKFSDHPRAKVLKIDFSEAEKVEGVLKVFTSKDIPGNKVVGIVYQDWPMMIGEGEITNYIGDVIAGVVAKTEAIARKAVKLIKVDYEVLEAVTDVHQAVKSTSIQVHKGKSNIQETCSIRFGDVDKAFQEAAFVSSGSYETQRIEHAFLETETAIALPEDDGVRLYSQGQGAYVDRKQIAKILGLDIEKVKVIQVQNGGGFGGKEDLTVV
;
A
#
# COMPACT_ATOMS: atom_id res chain seq x y z
N MET A 1 33.37 -5.57 3.55
CA MET A 1 33.00 -4.79 4.74
C MET A 1 33.11 -3.33 4.39
N ILE A 2 32.11 -2.53 4.75
CA ILE A 2 32.14 -1.08 4.56
C ILE A 2 31.87 -0.34 5.88
N SER A 3 32.26 0.93 5.96
CA SER A 3 31.95 1.82 7.08
C SER A 3 31.13 3.01 6.61
N TYR A 4 30.13 3.42 7.39
CA TYR A 4 29.27 4.57 7.07
C TYR A 4 28.73 5.21 8.37
N THR A 5 28.11 6.37 8.27
CA THR A 5 27.46 7.06 9.39
C THR A 5 25.97 7.15 9.15
N LEU A 6 25.15 6.67 10.09
CA LEU A 6 23.70 6.76 10.05
C LEU A 6 23.21 7.61 11.21
N ASN A 7 22.56 8.73 10.92
CA ASN A 7 22.01 9.66 11.91
C ASN A 7 23.05 10.05 12.97
N GLY A 8 24.28 10.34 12.54
CA GLY A 8 25.41 10.71 13.40
C GLY A 8 26.14 9.53 14.08
N VAL A 9 25.66 8.30 13.94
CA VAL A 9 26.28 7.10 14.54
C VAL A 9 27.10 6.35 13.50
N LYS A 10 28.40 6.16 13.75
CA LYS A 10 29.27 5.33 12.90
C LYS A 10 28.86 3.85 12.97
N ARG A 11 28.83 3.19 11.82
CA ARG A 11 28.43 1.79 11.64
C ARG A 11 29.37 1.10 10.67
N THR A 12 29.45 -0.22 10.79
CA THR A 12 30.10 -1.11 9.84
C THR A 12 29.08 -2.09 9.28
N PHE A 13 29.26 -2.51 8.03
CA PHE A 13 28.40 -3.49 7.37
C PHE A 13 29.25 -4.54 6.66
N SER A 14 28.96 -5.81 6.94
CA SER A 14 29.63 -6.98 6.36
C SER A 14 28.67 -7.96 5.70
N GLY A 15 27.42 -7.55 5.46
CA GLY A 15 26.39 -8.35 4.80
C GLY A 15 26.52 -8.31 3.27
N ASP A 16 25.40 -8.58 2.59
CA ASP A 16 25.32 -8.54 1.13
C ASP A 16 25.43 -7.10 0.61
N LEU A 17 26.49 -6.80 -0.14
CA LEU A 17 26.71 -5.46 -0.68
C LEU A 17 25.71 -5.08 -1.78
N GLU A 18 25.00 -6.06 -2.35
CA GLU A 18 23.91 -5.82 -3.32
C GLU A 18 22.57 -5.47 -2.64
N GLU A 19 22.48 -5.63 -1.31
CA GLU A 19 21.33 -5.19 -0.54
C GLU A 19 21.07 -3.69 -0.74
N THR A 20 19.79 -3.32 -0.83
CA THR A 20 19.41 -1.91 -0.92
C THR A 20 19.51 -1.23 0.44
N LEU A 21 19.86 0.05 0.45
CA LEU A 21 19.85 0.85 1.67
C LEU A 21 18.47 0.86 2.34
N LEU A 22 17.38 0.80 1.58
CA LEU A 22 16.03 0.75 2.17
C LEU A 22 15.82 -0.51 3.02
N SER A 23 16.19 -1.68 2.48
CA SER A 23 16.11 -2.94 3.20
C SER A 23 16.95 -2.88 4.47
N HIS A 24 18.19 -2.41 4.36
CA HIS A 24 19.11 -2.30 5.49
C HIS A 24 18.57 -1.37 6.58
N LEU A 25 18.02 -0.22 6.21
CA LEU A 25 17.42 0.73 7.15
C LEU A 25 16.22 0.12 7.88
N ARG A 26 15.28 -0.49 7.15
CA ARG A 26 14.02 -0.98 7.73
C ARG A 26 14.21 -2.28 8.51
N LEU A 27 14.99 -3.22 7.98
CA LEU A 27 15.11 -4.57 8.55
C LEU A 27 16.11 -4.63 9.70
N GLU A 28 17.31 -4.06 9.52
CA GLU A 28 18.39 -4.12 10.51
C GLU A 28 18.30 -3.00 11.55
N HIS A 29 18.06 -1.76 11.11
CA HIS A 29 18.07 -0.59 12.00
C HIS A 29 16.69 -0.16 12.48
N LYS A 30 15.62 -0.80 12.00
CA LYS A 30 14.21 -0.45 12.29
C LYS A 30 13.91 1.04 12.04
N VAL A 31 14.58 1.63 11.05
CA VAL A 31 14.30 3.00 10.58
C VAL A 31 13.14 2.91 9.61
N THR A 32 11.94 3.20 10.11
CA THR A 32 10.69 3.04 9.38
C THR A 32 10.24 4.31 8.68
N SER A 33 10.85 5.48 8.92
CA SER A 33 10.46 6.71 8.22
C SER A 33 10.75 6.66 6.72
N ALA A 34 11.78 5.92 6.28
CA ALA A 34 11.98 5.60 4.88
C ALA A 34 10.98 4.51 4.47
N LYS A 35 9.93 4.90 3.74
CA LYS A 35 8.83 4.00 3.39
C LYS A 35 9.09 3.23 2.10
N ASP A 36 8.76 1.93 2.09
CA ASP A 36 8.68 1.17 0.84
C ASP A 36 7.28 1.32 0.24
N GLY A 37 7.18 2.07 -0.85
CA GLY A 37 5.88 2.30 -1.51
C GLY A 37 5.75 1.58 -2.84
N CYS A 38 6.63 1.91 -3.78
CA CYS A 38 6.63 1.29 -5.11
C CYS A 38 7.54 0.05 -5.18
N SER A 39 7.72 -0.68 -4.08
CA SER A 39 8.47 -1.95 -3.97
C SER A 39 9.80 -1.95 -4.75
N GLY A 40 10.68 -1.00 -4.44
CA GLY A 40 12.01 -0.93 -5.07
C GLY A 40 12.08 -0.42 -6.52
N GLN A 41 10.96 -0.02 -7.13
CA GLN A 41 10.94 0.51 -8.51
C GLN A 41 11.56 1.91 -8.65
N GLY A 42 11.71 2.67 -7.57
CA GLY A 42 12.34 3.99 -7.58
C GLY A 42 11.48 5.12 -8.13
N VAL A 43 10.15 5.00 -8.09
CA VAL A 43 9.21 5.95 -8.70
C VAL A 43 8.52 6.87 -7.70
N CYS A 44 8.10 6.34 -6.53
CA CYS A 44 7.23 7.10 -5.61
C CYS A 44 7.94 8.13 -4.72
N GLY A 45 9.25 8.00 -4.52
CA GLY A 45 10.04 8.87 -3.64
C GLY A 45 9.85 8.67 -2.12
N ALA A 46 8.94 7.79 -1.67
CA ALA A 46 8.62 7.64 -0.25
C ALA A 46 9.82 7.17 0.62
N CYS A 47 10.79 6.49 0.01
CA CYS A 47 12.04 6.04 0.63
C CYS A 47 13.19 7.07 0.59
N THR A 48 12.89 8.35 0.33
CA THR A 48 13.94 9.38 0.21
C THR A 48 14.65 9.57 1.54
N VAL A 49 15.98 9.53 1.50
CA VAL A 49 16.91 9.84 2.61
C VAL A 49 17.95 10.85 2.11
N GLU A 50 18.69 11.48 3.01
CA GLU A 50 19.84 12.30 2.65
C GLU A 50 21.11 11.43 2.66
N ILE A 51 21.93 11.53 1.61
CA ILE A 51 23.24 10.88 1.50
C ILE A 51 24.25 11.95 1.08
N ASN A 52 25.22 12.24 1.96
CA ASN A 52 26.25 13.28 1.76
C ASN A 52 25.62 14.63 1.35
N GLY A 53 24.61 15.10 2.10
CA GLY A 53 23.94 16.38 1.85
C GLY A 53 22.88 16.38 0.74
N LYS A 54 22.71 15.27 0.00
CA LYS A 54 21.82 15.20 -1.18
C LYS A 54 20.66 14.20 -0.98
N PRO A 55 19.42 14.54 -1.36
CA PRO A 55 18.31 13.61 -1.27
C PRO A 55 18.41 12.51 -2.33
N LYS A 56 18.44 11.24 -1.89
CA LYS A 56 18.52 10.04 -2.73
C LYS A 56 17.44 9.02 -2.35
N LEU A 57 17.10 8.15 -3.30
CA LEU A 57 16.17 7.05 -3.07
C LEU A 57 16.90 5.89 -2.40
N ALA A 58 16.52 5.53 -1.17
CA ALA A 58 17.14 4.42 -0.47
C ALA A 58 16.94 3.08 -1.20
N CYS A 59 15.79 2.88 -1.85
CA CYS A 59 15.50 1.61 -2.53
C CYS A 59 16.30 1.37 -3.82
N ARG A 60 17.00 2.41 -4.32
CA ARG A 60 17.86 2.33 -5.52
C ARG A 60 19.33 2.53 -5.20
N THR A 61 19.67 2.68 -3.92
CA THR A 61 21.06 2.84 -3.45
C THR A 61 21.50 1.51 -2.87
N LYS A 62 22.62 0.95 -3.34
CA LYS A 62 23.16 -0.31 -2.82
C LYS A 62 24.08 -0.05 -1.63
N MET A 63 24.20 -1.03 -0.75
CA MET A 63 25.18 -0.98 0.34
C MET A 63 26.62 -0.84 -0.20
N ALA A 64 26.94 -1.45 -1.35
CA ALA A 64 28.24 -1.30 -2.03
C ALA A 64 28.68 0.16 -2.27
N ASP A 65 27.72 1.09 -2.41
CA ASP A 65 27.99 2.49 -2.79
C ASP A 65 28.19 3.42 -1.57
N LEU A 66 28.22 2.88 -0.35
CA LEU A 66 28.09 3.67 0.89
C LEU A 66 29.35 3.73 1.75
N GLU A 67 30.51 3.27 1.26
CA GLU A 67 31.77 3.45 1.98
C GLU A 67 32.03 4.94 2.28
N GLY A 68 32.25 5.25 3.56
CA GLY A 68 32.48 6.59 4.07
C GLY A 68 31.26 7.53 4.01
N ALA A 69 30.08 7.06 3.61
CA ALA A 69 28.91 7.92 3.43
C ALA A 69 28.29 8.37 4.76
N GLU A 70 27.75 9.59 4.78
CA GLU A 70 26.86 10.10 5.82
C GLU A 70 25.41 10.02 5.34
N ILE A 71 24.58 9.33 6.11
CA ILE A 71 23.18 9.04 5.82
C ILE A 71 22.32 9.66 6.92
N ILE A 72 21.36 10.50 6.53
CA ILE A 72 20.38 11.10 7.44
C ILE A 72 18.98 10.71 6.99
N THR A 73 18.20 10.16 7.91
CA THR A 73 16.78 9.84 7.73
C THR A 73 15.91 10.86 8.47
N SER A 74 14.58 10.72 8.43
CA SER A 74 13.70 11.62 9.18
C SER A 74 14.03 11.62 10.68
N GLU A 75 14.43 10.47 11.20
CA GLU A 75 14.83 10.27 12.59
C GLU A 75 16.10 11.05 12.98
N GLY A 76 17.00 11.29 12.03
CA GLY A 76 18.26 12.00 12.23
C GLY A 76 18.24 13.48 11.84
N LEU A 77 17.08 14.03 11.47
CA LEU A 77 16.96 15.45 11.15
C LEU A 77 17.37 16.33 12.34
N PRO A 78 18.03 17.47 12.11
CA PRO A 78 18.29 18.45 13.18
C PRO A 78 17.01 18.83 13.91
N THR A 79 17.04 18.86 15.24
CA THR A 79 15.85 19.02 16.11
C THR A 79 14.98 20.21 15.68
N GLU A 80 15.58 21.39 15.50
CA GLU A 80 14.86 22.61 15.11
C GLU A 80 14.15 22.45 13.75
N PHE A 81 14.83 21.87 12.75
CA PHE A 81 14.23 21.61 11.45
C PHE A 81 13.07 20.62 11.57
N ARG A 82 13.27 19.51 12.29
CA ARG A 82 12.29 18.42 12.45
C ARG A 82 11.02 18.90 13.14
N GLU A 83 11.16 19.63 14.24
CA GLU A 83 10.02 20.18 14.99
C GLU A 83 9.25 21.20 14.15
N THR A 84 9.97 22.12 13.49
CA THR A 84 9.36 23.19 12.69
C THR A 84 8.60 22.63 11.49
N ILE A 85 9.20 21.69 10.74
CA ILE A 85 8.57 21.11 9.55
C ILE A 85 7.38 20.22 9.93
N GLY A 86 7.51 19.39 10.98
CA GLY A 86 6.44 18.53 11.45
C GLY A 86 5.21 19.34 11.90
N LYS A 87 5.43 20.43 12.64
CA LYS A 87 4.39 21.38 13.03
C LYS A 87 3.72 22.02 11.81
N ASN A 88 4.49 22.56 10.88
CA ASN A 88 3.93 23.23 9.70
C ASN A 88 3.15 22.27 8.79
N PHE A 89 3.60 21.02 8.64
CA PHE A 89 2.86 19.99 7.92
C PHE A 89 1.50 19.71 8.57
N ALA A 90 1.46 19.60 9.90
CA ALA A 90 0.23 19.39 10.65
C ALA A 90 -0.72 20.60 10.57
N GLU A 91 -0.21 21.82 10.75
CA GLU A 91 -1.00 23.05 10.77
C GLU A 91 -1.60 23.42 9.42
N LYS A 92 -0.90 23.14 8.32
CA LYS A 92 -1.38 23.45 6.96
C LYS A 92 -2.27 22.35 6.37
N GLY A 93 -2.46 21.23 7.08
CA GLY A 93 -3.17 20.07 6.53
C GLY A 93 -2.42 19.40 5.39
N ALA A 94 -1.08 19.43 5.42
CA ALA A 94 -0.21 18.80 4.43
C ALA A 94 -0.15 17.27 4.56
N VAL A 95 -0.84 16.71 5.56
CA VAL A 95 -0.81 15.30 5.93
C VAL A 95 -2.23 14.75 5.95
N GLN A 96 -2.54 13.85 5.02
CA GLN A 96 -3.75 13.03 5.02
C GLN A 96 -3.44 11.61 5.50
N CYS A 97 -3.07 10.70 4.57
CA CYS A 97 -2.60 9.36 4.91
C CYS A 97 -1.20 9.37 5.53
N GLY A 98 -0.33 10.31 5.10
CA GLY A 98 1.00 10.51 5.64
C GLY A 98 2.13 9.64 5.08
N PHE A 99 1.82 8.63 4.26
CA PHE A 99 2.83 7.66 3.80
C PHE A 99 3.99 8.31 3.02
N CYS A 100 3.71 9.31 2.18
CA CYS A 100 4.77 10.02 1.44
C CYS A 100 5.45 11.14 2.23
N SER A 101 4.90 11.55 3.37
CA SER A 101 5.33 12.77 4.09
C SER A 101 6.80 12.73 4.52
N PRO A 102 7.35 11.62 5.07
CA PRO A 102 8.77 11.57 5.41
C PRO A 102 9.68 11.81 4.20
N GLY A 103 9.41 11.18 3.07
CA GLY A 103 10.18 11.39 1.83
C GLY A 103 10.10 12.84 1.33
N MET A 104 8.93 13.47 1.43
CA MET A 104 8.74 14.89 1.08
C MET A 104 9.56 15.81 2.00
N ILE A 105 9.58 15.51 3.30
CA ILE A 105 10.37 16.23 4.29
C ILE A 105 11.87 16.09 4.01
N MET A 106 12.35 14.90 3.62
CA MET A 106 13.74 14.70 3.24
C MET A 106 14.12 15.45 1.95
N ARG A 107 13.20 15.57 0.97
CA ARG A 107 13.40 16.46 -0.19
C ARG A 107 13.48 17.93 0.22
N ALA A 108 12.59 18.38 1.11
CA ALA A 108 12.61 19.74 1.64
C ALA A 108 13.93 20.01 2.39
N LYS A 109 14.40 19.07 3.20
CA LYS A 109 15.71 19.15 3.86
C LYS A 109 16.85 19.30 2.85
N GLY A 110 16.85 18.48 1.79
CA GLY A 110 17.82 18.60 0.70
C GLY A 110 17.80 19.98 0.02
N LEU A 111 16.62 20.56 -0.22
CA LEU A 111 16.49 21.94 -0.72
C LEU A 111 17.03 22.96 0.29
N TYR A 112 16.74 22.79 1.59
CA TYR A 112 17.22 23.69 2.63
C TYR A 112 18.74 23.68 2.78
N ASN A 113 19.43 22.61 2.38
CA ASN A 113 20.89 22.56 2.38
C ASN A 113 21.49 23.53 1.34
N THR A 114 20.80 23.78 0.23
CA THR A 114 21.31 24.60 -0.87
C THR A 114 20.67 25.99 -0.95
N THR A 115 19.39 26.11 -0.58
CA THR A 115 18.60 27.33 -0.76
C THR A 115 17.74 27.59 0.48
N LYS A 116 18.12 28.59 1.28
CA LYS A 116 17.40 28.93 2.53
C LYS A 116 16.08 29.65 2.29
N ASN A 117 15.96 30.44 1.21
CA ASN A 117 14.77 31.20 0.85
C ASN A 117 14.31 30.86 -0.58
N PRO A 118 13.83 29.62 -0.84
CA PRO A 118 13.42 29.20 -2.16
C PRO A 118 12.09 29.86 -2.53
N THR A 119 11.93 30.09 -3.83
CA THR A 119 10.65 30.44 -4.44
C THR A 119 9.72 29.22 -4.46
N ARG A 120 8.41 29.46 -4.58
CA ARG A 120 7.42 28.37 -4.70
C ARG A 120 7.72 27.39 -5.83
N PRO A 121 8.12 27.81 -7.06
CA PRO A 121 8.51 26.89 -8.12
C PRO A 121 9.73 26.02 -7.76
N GLU A 122 10.69 26.54 -6.99
CA GLU A 122 11.85 25.75 -6.52
C GLU A 122 11.42 24.68 -5.51
N ILE A 123 10.50 25.01 -4.60
CA ILE A 123 9.90 24.03 -3.68
C ILE A 123 9.18 22.93 -4.48
N VAL A 124 8.33 23.31 -5.44
CA VAL A 124 7.63 22.36 -6.32
C VAL A 124 8.63 21.44 -7.01
N LYS A 125 9.64 21.99 -7.68
CA LYS A 125 10.68 21.23 -8.38
C LYS A 125 11.41 20.25 -7.45
N ALA A 126 11.71 20.67 -6.22
CA ALA A 126 12.42 19.82 -5.27
C ALA A 126 11.61 18.59 -4.84
N ILE A 127 10.28 18.74 -4.73
CA ILE A 127 9.39 17.65 -4.29
C ILE A 127 8.75 16.88 -5.44
N THR A 128 8.83 17.34 -6.70
CA THR A 128 8.29 16.63 -7.87
C THR A 128 8.67 15.15 -7.95
N PRO A 129 9.90 14.71 -7.60
CA PRO A 129 10.27 13.29 -7.60
C PRO A 129 9.57 12.43 -6.52
N ASN A 130 8.73 13.04 -5.67
CA ASN A 130 7.97 12.37 -4.63
C ASN A 130 6.47 12.45 -4.94
N ILE A 131 5.80 11.30 -5.02
CA ILE A 131 4.39 11.22 -5.36
C ILE A 131 3.54 11.41 -4.09
N CYS A 132 2.42 12.12 -4.22
CA CYS A 132 1.36 12.15 -3.23
C CYS A 132 0.01 11.92 -3.91
N ARG A 133 -0.72 10.88 -3.47
CA ARG A 133 -2.04 10.56 -4.00
C ARG A 133 -3.19 11.30 -3.30
N CYS A 134 -2.95 11.84 -2.11
CA CYS A 134 -4.01 12.36 -1.23
C CYS A 134 -4.24 13.87 -1.33
N THR A 135 -3.17 14.68 -1.34
CA THR A 135 -3.27 16.10 -0.96
C THR A 135 -3.35 17.08 -2.11
N GLY A 136 -3.04 16.66 -3.34
CA GLY A 136 -2.89 17.57 -4.48
C GLY A 136 -1.72 18.55 -4.35
N TYR A 137 -0.73 18.27 -3.48
CA TYR A 137 0.55 18.99 -3.29
C TYR A 137 0.49 20.40 -2.72
N VAL A 138 -0.55 21.19 -2.97
CA VAL A 138 -0.61 22.62 -2.60
C VAL A 138 -0.27 22.87 -1.12
N LYS A 139 -0.86 22.08 -0.21
CA LYS A 139 -0.62 22.21 1.23
C LYS A 139 0.78 21.76 1.68
N ILE A 140 1.40 20.83 0.95
CA ILE A 140 2.79 20.42 1.19
C ILE A 140 3.73 21.57 0.86
N VAL A 141 3.51 22.23 -0.29
CA VAL A 141 4.30 23.40 -0.69
C VAL A 141 4.13 24.55 0.31
N ASP A 142 2.90 24.83 0.75
CA ASP A 142 2.61 25.86 1.77
C ASP A 142 3.31 25.57 3.11
N ALA A 143 3.36 24.29 3.52
CA ALA A 143 4.02 23.87 4.73
C ALA A 143 5.54 24.02 4.65
N ILE A 144 6.16 23.66 3.52
CA ILE A 144 7.60 23.82 3.30
C ILE A 144 7.99 25.30 3.28
N ASP A 145 7.25 26.13 2.54
CA ASP A 145 7.48 27.59 2.50
C ASP A 145 7.38 28.22 3.89
N SER A 146 6.36 27.86 4.67
CA SER A 146 6.19 28.34 6.04
C SER A 146 7.32 27.87 6.96
N THR A 147 7.76 26.61 6.82
CA THR A 147 8.89 26.07 7.57
C THR A 147 10.16 26.88 7.33
N PHE A 148 10.49 27.17 6.07
CA PHE A 148 11.72 27.86 5.72
C PHE A 148 11.70 29.32 6.21
N LYS A 149 10.54 29.99 6.12
CA LYS A 149 10.34 31.31 6.70
C LYS A 149 10.58 31.31 8.21
N GLU A 150 9.98 30.38 8.94
CA GLU A 150 10.12 30.27 10.40
C GLU A 150 11.57 30.00 10.80
N LEU A 151 12.25 29.07 10.13
CA LEU A 151 13.67 28.77 10.38
C LEU A 151 14.62 29.94 10.05
N ASN A 152 14.22 30.87 9.18
CA ASN A 152 14.99 32.06 8.85
C ASN A 152 14.53 33.30 9.64
N GLY A 153 13.75 33.11 10.71
CA GLY A 153 13.30 34.19 11.60
C GLY A 153 12.18 35.07 11.03
N THR A 154 11.54 34.68 9.94
CA THR A 154 10.38 35.39 9.38
C THR A 154 9.10 34.93 10.08
N PRO A 155 8.31 35.84 10.67
CA PRO A 155 7.05 35.48 11.31
C PRO A 155 6.07 34.86 10.31
N VAL A 156 5.56 33.68 10.63
CA VAL A 156 4.49 33.02 9.87
C VAL A 156 3.17 33.25 10.59
N SER A 157 2.16 33.72 9.86
CA SER A 157 0.81 33.88 10.39
C SER A 157 0.26 32.55 10.91
N LYS A 158 -0.11 32.54 12.19
CA LYS A 158 -0.78 31.41 12.85
C LYS A 158 -2.28 31.59 12.67
N ASN A 159 -2.92 30.63 12.03
CA ASN A 159 -4.39 30.61 11.97
C ASN A 159 -4.96 30.38 13.37
N GLU A 160 -6.10 31.01 13.69
CA GLU A 160 -6.86 30.66 14.89
C GLU A 160 -7.25 29.18 14.84
N LYS A 161 -6.88 28.44 15.88
CA LYS A 161 -7.16 27.02 16.01
C LYS A 161 -8.35 26.82 16.92
N SER A 162 -9.35 26.11 16.44
CA SER A 162 -10.53 25.79 17.23
C SER A 162 -11.04 24.42 16.83
N ALA A 163 -11.32 23.56 17.81
CA ALA A 163 -11.91 22.24 17.58
C ALA A 163 -13.44 22.30 17.36
N LEU A 164 -13.98 23.49 17.06
CA LEU A 164 -15.37 23.69 16.67
C LEU A 164 -15.61 23.22 15.23
N ILE A 165 -16.84 22.79 14.95
CA ILE A 165 -17.25 22.34 13.62
C ILE A 165 -17.04 23.48 12.60
N GLY A 166 -16.43 23.15 11.46
CA GLY A 166 -16.14 24.10 10.38
C GLY A 166 -14.90 24.98 10.61
N LYS A 167 -14.20 24.84 11.75
CA LYS A 167 -12.93 25.55 12.02
C LYS A 167 -11.72 24.67 11.70
N SER A 168 -10.60 25.32 11.41
CA SER A 168 -9.33 24.62 11.13
C SER A 168 -8.68 24.17 12.45
N TYR A 169 -8.34 22.88 12.52
CA TYR A 169 -7.60 22.30 13.64
C TYR A 169 -6.69 21.18 13.10
N PRO A 170 -5.43 21.06 13.58
CA PRO A 170 -4.54 19.98 13.15
C PRO A 170 -5.15 18.61 13.45
N LYS A 171 -5.10 17.71 12.47
CA LYS A 171 -5.54 16.32 12.64
C LYS A 171 -4.78 15.67 13.82
N TYR A 172 -5.49 14.83 14.58
CA TYR A 172 -4.89 14.04 15.66
C TYR A 172 -3.65 13.28 15.17
N GLN A 173 -2.54 13.43 15.89
CA GLN A 173 -1.21 12.84 15.58
C GLN A 173 -0.59 13.25 14.23
N ALA A 174 -1.07 14.32 13.57
CA ALA A 174 -0.56 14.73 12.26
C ALA A 174 0.96 15.01 12.24
N VAL A 175 1.54 15.54 13.32
CA VAL A 175 3.00 15.76 13.42
C VAL A 175 3.76 14.43 13.37
N LYS A 176 3.39 13.47 14.22
CA LYS A 176 4.00 12.13 14.24
C LYS A 176 3.87 11.45 12.88
N THR A 177 2.68 11.53 12.28
CA THR A 177 2.44 10.99 10.94
C THR A 177 3.30 11.66 9.86
N ALA A 178 3.48 13.00 9.91
CA ALA A 178 4.32 13.72 8.96
C ALA A 178 5.78 13.23 9.00
N LEU A 179 6.28 13.06 10.22
CA LEU A 179 7.68 12.72 10.51
C LEU A 179 7.99 11.23 10.32
N GLY A 180 6.97 10.38 10.17
CA GLY A 180 7.14 8.94 10.08
C GLY A 180 7.23 8.23 11.43
N ASP A 181 6.86 8.92 12.53
CA ASP A 181 6.88 8.41 13.91
C ASP A 181 5.61 7.63 14.29
N ARG A 182 4.77 7.32 13.31
CA ARG A 182 3.58 6.50 13.48
C ARG A 182 3.63 5.36 12.47
N ASP A 183 3.48 4.16 12.99
CA ASP A 183 3.62 2.94 12.22
C ASP A 183 2.42 2.74 11.29
N PHE A 184 2.76 2.37 10.06
CA PHE A 184 1.90 1.62 9.15
C PHE A 184 2.09 0.12 9.42
N VAL A 185 1.24 -0.73 8.84
CA VAL A 185 1.37 -2.18 9.08
C VAL A 185 2.74 -2.70 8.63
N ASP A 186 3.24 -2.21 7.49
CA ASP A 186 4.55 -2.59 6.94
C ASP A 186 5.74 -2.17 7.84
N ASP A 187 5.53 -1.21 8.75
CA ASP A 187 6.57 -0.76 9.68
C ASP A 187 6.67 -1.64 10.93
N MET A 188 5.62 -2.42 11.23
CA MET A 188 5.51 -3.16 12.47
C MET A 188 6.39 -4.41 12.44
N HIS A 189 6.99 -4.74 13.58
CA HIS A 189 7.84 -5.90 13.74
C HIS A 189 7.51 -6.64 15.03
N PHE A 190 7.51 -7.97 14.94
CA PHE A 190 7.28 -8.86 16.07
C PHE A 190 8.37 -9.93 16.13
N GLU A 191 8.74 -10.33 17.33
CA GLU A 191 9.70 -11.41 17.52
C GLU A 191 9.16 -12.73 16.95
N GLY A 192 9.99 -13.47 16.22
CA GLY A 192 9.59 -14.72 15.57
C GLY A 192 8.68 -14.54 14.34
N MET A 193 8.47 -13.30 13.86
CA MET A 193 7.70 -13.03 12.66
C MET A 193 8.27 -13.78 11.44
N VAL A 194 7.37 -14.34 10.65
CA VAL A 194 7.65 -15.04 9.38
C VAL A 194 6.93 -14.33 8.25
N HIS A 195 7.35 -14.56 7.02
CA HIS A 195 6.88 -13.80 5.86
C HIS A 195 6.19 -14.68 4.83
N GLY A 196 5.05 -14.19 4.32
CA GLY A 196 4.27 -14.82 3.27
C GLY A 196 4.58 -14.26 1.89
N ALA A 197 4.52 -15.10 0.86
CA ALA A 197 4.47 -14.69 -0.54
C ALA A 197 3.47 -15.55 -1.32
N LEU A 198 2.72 -14.94 -2.23
CA LEU A 198 1.65 -15.60 -2.97
C LEU A 198 2.03 -15.89 -4.43
N LYS A 199 1.59 -17.04 -4.94
CA LYS A 199 1.62 -17.40 -6.36
C LYS A 199 0.24 -17.10 -6.93
N PHE A 200 0.17 -16.09 -7.79
CA PHE A 200 -1.04 -15.72 -8.50
C PHE A 200 -1.23 -16.54 -9.79
N SER A 201 -2.45 -16.55 -10.30
CA SER A 201 -2.84 -17.14 -11.57
C SER A 201 -2.06 -16.50 -12.72
N ASP A 202 -1.58 -17.34 -13.65
CA ASP A 202 -0.88 -16.88 -14.86
C ASP A 202 -1.87 -16.54 -16.00
N HIS A 203 -3.12 -17.00 -15.87
CA HIS A 203 -4.16 -16.85 -16.88
C HIS A 203 -5.47 -16.35 -16.25
N PRO A 204 -6.19 -15.43 -16.94
CA PRO A 204 -7.47 -14.92 -16.46
C PRO A 204 -8.53 -16.01 -16.38
N ARG A 205 -8.46 -17.02 -17.25
CA ARG A 205 -9.33 -18.18 -17.18
C ARG A 205 -8.60 -19.45 -17.60
N ALA A 206 -8.37 -20.33 -16.65
CA ALA A 206 -7.78 -21.64 -16.89
C ALA A 206 -8.22 -22.61 -15.80
N LYS A 207 -8.36 -23.89 -16.16
CA LYS A 207 -8.52 -24.94 -15.17
C LYS A 207 -7.15 -25.31 -14.61
N VAL A 208 -7.00 -25.27 -13.30
CA VAL A 208 -5.77 -25.70 -12.62
C VAL A 208 -5.74 -27.22 -12.63
N LEU A 209 -4.78 -27.82 -13.33
CA LEU A 209 -4.67 -29.28 -13.42
C LEU A 209 -3.83 -29.85 -12.28
N LYS A 210 -2.69 -29.21 -12.00
CA LYS A 210 -1.74 -29.65 -10.97
C LYS A 210 -0.95 -28.47 -10.42
N ILE A 211 -0.68 -28.48 -9.12
CA ILE A 211 0.18 -27.51 -8.44
C ILE A 211 1.39 -28.27 -7.89
N ASP A 212 2.59 -28.02 -8.43
CA ASP A 212 3.85 -28.61 -7.96
C ASP A 212 4.68 -27.56 -7.23
N PHE A 213 4.82 -27.76 -5.92
CA PHE A 213 5.61 -26.91 -5.03
C PHE A 213 6.82 -27.64 -4.42
N SER A 214 7.18 -28.81 -4.94
CA SER A 214 8.26 -29.65 -4.40
C SER A 214 9.64 -28.97 -4.39
N GLU A 215 9.92 -28.12 -5.38
CA GLU A 215 11.16 -27.32 -5.43
C GLU A 215 11.11 -26.13 -4.47
N ALA A 216 9.93 -25.55 -4.23
CA ALA A 216 9.77 -24.46 -3.28
C ALA A 216 10.01 -24.93 -1.83
N GLU A 217 9.54 -26.13 -1.47
CA GLU A 217 9.74 -26.73 -0.15
C GLU A 217 11.20 -27.03 0.18
N LYS A 218 12.02 -27.29 -0.83
CA LYS A 218 13.46 -27.58 -0.67
C LYS A 218 14.29 -26.33 -0.38
N VAL A 219 13.73 -25.13 -0.54
CA VAL A 219 14.48 -23.88 -0.31
C VAL A 219 14.73 -23.71 1.18
N GLU A 220 16.00 -23.58 1.55
CA GLU A 220 16.39 -23.34 2.94
C GLU A 220 15.70 -22.10 3.51
N GLY A 221 15.07 -22.26 4.68
CA GLY A 221 14.33 -21.21 5.37
C GLY A 221 12.85 -21.10 5.00
N VAL A 222 12.36 -21.90 4.05
CA VAL A 222 10.92 -22.13 3.88
C VAL A 222 10.40 -22.96 5.05
N LEU A 223 9.26 -22.55 5.59
CA LEU A 223 8.60 -23.19 6.73
C LEU A 223 7.39 -24.00 6.31
N LYS A 224 6.61 -23.48 5.35
CA LYS A 224 5.42 -24.14 4.83
C LYS A 224 5.05 -23.60 3.45
N VAL A 225 4.58 -24.48 2.58
CA VAL A 225 3.76 -24.10 1.41
C VAL A 225 2.31 -24.44 1.72
N PHE A 226 1.38 -23.56 1.38
CA PHE A 226 -0.04 -23.76 1.61
C PHE A 226 -0.86 -23.53 0.34
N THR A 227 -1.99 -24.21 0.27
CA THR A 227 -2.94 -24.16 -0.86
C THR A 227 -4.36 -23.97 -0.34
N SER A 228 -5.35 -23.97 -1.23
CA SER A 228 -6.76 -23.95 -0.83
C SER A 228 -7.16 -25.12 0.08
N LYS A 229 -6.40 -26.23 0.09
CA LYS A 229 -6.61 -27.38 0.98
C LYS A 229 -6.28 -27.08 2.45
N ASP A 230 -5.50 -26.03 2.72
CA ASP A 230 -5.09 -25.63 4.06
C ASP A 230 -6.08 -24.65 4.72
N ILE A 231 -7.13 -24.21 4.01
CA ILE A 231 -8.16 -23.33 4.56
C ILE A 231 -9.12 -24.17 5.41
N PRO A 232 -9.17 -24.00 6.75
CA PRO A 232 -9.93 -24.89 7.62
C PRO A 232 -11.44 -24.60 7.63
N GLY A 233 -11.85 -23.37 7.30
CA GLY A 233 -13.24 -22.95 7.23
C GLY A 233 -13.76 -22.85 5.80
N ASN A 234 -14.46 -21.77 5.49
CA ASN A 234 -14.99 -21.53 4.16
C ASN A 234 -14.09 -20.58 3.36
N LYS A 235 -13.52 -21.11 2.29
CA LYS A 235 -12.62 -20.39 1.38
C LYS A 235 -13.31 -19.33 0.51
N VAL A 236 -14.63 -19.26 0.46
CA VAL A 236 -15.37 -18.28 -0.36
C VAL A 236 -15.79 -17.10 0.52
N VAL A 237 -15.37 -15.91 0.11
CA VAL A 237 -15.57 -14.62 0.77
C VAL A 237 -16.27 -13.62 -0.15
N GLY A 238 -16.43 -12.40 0.34
CA GLY A 238 -16.96 -11.25 -0.39
C GLY A 238 -17.78 -10.35 0.53
N ILE A 239 -17.98 -9.09 0.14
CA ILE A 239 -18.72 -8.13 0.96
C ILE A 239 -20.22 -8.27 0.74
N VAL A 240 -20.67 -8.14 -0.52
CA VAL A 240 -22.10 -8.15 -0.89
C VAL A 240 -22.53 -9.56 -1.29
N TYR A 241 -21.79 -10.16 -2.22
CA TYR A 241 -21.99 -11.54 -2.66
C TYR A 241 -20.83 -12.40 -2.17
N GLN A 242 -21.12 -13.63 -1.78
CA GLN A 242 -20.11 -14.61 -1.35
C GLN A 242 -19.70 -15.44 -2.58
N ASP A 243 -18.90 -14.87 -3.46
CA ASP A 243 -18.52 -15.46 -4.74
C ASP A 243 -17.03 -15.36 -5.07
N TRP A 244 -16.23 -14.80 -4.17
CA TRP A 244 -14.78 -14.70 -4.34
C TRP A 244 -14.07 -15.84 -3.62
N PRO A 245 -13.50 -16.82 -4.33
CA PRO A 245 -12.63 -17.82 -3.71
C PRO A 245 -11.30 -17.18 -3.28
N MET A 246 -10.94 -17.31 -2.01
CA MET A 246 -9.65 -16.84 -1.48
C MET A 246 -8.45 -17.50 -2.17
N MET A 247 -8.60 -18.79 -2.54
CA MET A 247 -7.58 -19.53 -3.28
C MET A 247 -8.25 -20.53 -4.25
N ILE A 248 -7.66 -20.69 -5.43
CA ILE A 248 -8.05 -21.66 -6.47
C ILE A 248 -7.18 -22.91 -6.34
N GLY A 249 -7.82 -24.06 -6.13
CA GLY A 249 -7.15 -25.36 -6.07
C GLY A 249 -7.14 -26.13 -7.40
N GLU A 250 -6.49 -27.29 -7.37
CA GLU A 250 -6.54 -28.26 -8.47
C GLU A 250 -7.98 -28.69 -8.78
N GLY A 251 -8.32 -28.73 -10.06
CA GLY A 251 -9.66 -29.01 -10.57
C GLY A 251 -10.56 -27.77 -10.70
N GLU A 252 -10.17 -26.63 -10.12
CA GLU A 252 -10.94 -25.38 -10.16
C GLU A 252 -10.50 -24.46 -11.30
N ILE A 253 -11.29 -23.41 -11.56
CA ILE A 253 -11.09 -22.49 -12.68
C ILE A 253 -10.75 -21.10 -12.12
N THR A 254 -9.70 -20.48 -12.68
CA THR A 254 -9.38 -19.07 -12.44
C THR A 254 -10.37 -18.15 -13.15
N ASN A 255 -10.66 -17.00 -12.54
CA ASN A 255 -11.64 -16.01 -12.99
C ASN A 255 -10.99 -14.70 -13.46
N TYR A 256 -9.80 -14.38 -12.95
CA TYR A 256 -9.00 -13.24 -13.41
C TYR A 256 -7.50 -13.42 -13.08
N ILE A 257 -6.67 -12.53 -13.62
CA ILE A 257 -5.24 -12.46 -13.28
C ILE A 257 -5.11 -11.83 -11.89
N GLY A 258 -4.68 -12.62 -10.91
CA GLY A 258 -4.62 -12.21 -9.51
C GLY A 258 -5.32 -13.18 -8.55
N ASP A 259 -6.03 -14.18 -9.07
CA ASP A 259 -6.48 -15.32 -8.25
C ASP A 259 -5.27 -15.99 -7.58
N VAL A 260 -5.38 -16.29 -6.29
CA VAL A 260 -4.30 -16.93 -5.53
C VAL A 260 -4.33 -18.44 -5.74
N ILE A 261 -3.22 -19.04 -6.14
CA ILE A 261 -3.11 -20.49 -6.35
C ILE A 261 -2.47 -21.19 -5.14
N ALA A 262 -1.40 -20.61 -4.62
CA ALA A 262 -0.64 -21.14 -3.50
C ALA A 262 0.08 -20.00 -2.77
N GLY A 263 0.56 -20.28 -1.55
CA GLY A 263 1.41 -19.36 -0.80
C GLY A 263 2.57 -20.07 -0.13
N VAL A 264 3.64 -19.32 0.12
CA VAL A 264 4.84 -19.77 0.82
C VAL A 264 5.05 -18.93 2.07
N VAL A 265 5.32 -19.59 3.20
CA VAL A 265 5.76 -18.97 4.45
C VAL A 265 7.23 -19.29 4.67
N ALA A 266 8.05 -18.27 4.93
CA ALA A 266 9.49 -18.42 5.15
C ALA A 266 10.03 -17.48 6.24
N LYS A 267 11.26 -17.73 6.68
CA LYS A 267 11.95 -16.91 7.71
C LYS A 267 12.17 -15.45 7.30
N THR A 268 12.29 -15.17 6.00
CA THR A 268 12.43 -13.81 5.47
C THR A 268 11.58 -13.63 4.22
N GLU A 269 11.17 -12.40 3.94
CA GLU A 269 10.42 -12.06 2.73
C GLU A 269 11.18 -12.44 1.45
N ALA A 270 12.50 -12.22 1.43
CA ALA A 270 13.34 -12.57 0.28
C ALA A 270 13.31 -14.08 -0.03
N ILE A 271 13.33 -14.93 1.02
CA ILE A 271 13.23 -16.39 0.86
C ILE A 271 11.82 -16.75 0.37
N ALA A 272 10.76 -16.20 0.96
CA ALA A 272 9.38 -16.47 0.54
C ALA A 272 9.17 -16.11 -0.94
N ARG A 273 9.62 -14.92 -1.36
CA ARG A 273 9.54 -14.46 -2.76
C ARG A 273 10.41 -15.26 -3.72
N LYS A 274 11.53 -15.83 -3.27
CA LYS A 274 12.37 -16.72 -4.08
C LYS A 274 11.68 -18.07 -4.27
N ALA A 275 11.19 -18.67 -3.18
CA ALA A 275 10.56 -19.98 -3.19
C ALA A 275 9.23 -19.99 -3.96
N VAL A 276 8.40 -18.96 -3.82
CA VAL A 276 7.10 -18.90 -4.52
C VAL A 276 7.23 -18.91 -6.05
N LYS A 277 8.35 -18.39 -6.59
CA LYS A 277 8.65 -18.42 -8.02
C LYS A 277 9.02 -19.81 -8.55
N LEU A 278 9.33 -20.76 -7.65
CA LEU A 278 9.64 -22.15 -8.01
C LEU A 278 8.39 -23.02 -8.10
N ILE A 279 7.23 -22.53 -7.63
CA ILE A 279 5.96 -23.23 -7.76
C ILE A 279 5.56 -23.27 -9.23
N LYS A 280 5.35 -24.49 -9.74
CA LYS A 280 4.88 -24.74 -11.11
C LYS A 280 3.41 -25.11 -11.08
N VAL A 281 2.65 -24.56 -12.02
CA VAL A 281 1.22 -24.80 -12.13
C VAL A 281 0.92 -25.23 -13.56
N ASP A 282 0.34 -26.42 -13.69
CA ASP A 282 -0.12 -26.93 -14.98
C ASP A 282 -1.56 -26.46 -15.20
N TYR A 283 -1.81 -25.82 -16.36
CA TYR A 283 -3.10 -25.25 -16.71
C TYR A 283 -3.66 -25.88 -17.98
N GLU A 284 -4.97 -26.08 -18.01
CA GLU A 284 -5.75 -26.10 -19.25
C GLU A 284 -6.28 -24.67 -19.48
N VAL A 285 -5.65 -23.94 -20.41
CA VAL A 285 -6.02 -22.55 -20.70
C VAL A 285 -7.35 -22.52 -21.45
N LEU A 286 -8.28 -21.70 -20.98
CA LEU A 286 -9.61 -21.59 -21.55
C LEU A 286 -9.84 -20.18 -22.12
N GLU A 287 -10.81 -20.05 -23.02
CA GLU A 287 -11.22 -18.74 -23.52
C GLU A 287 -11.80 -17.89 -22.40
N ALA A 288 -11.27 -16.68 -22.22
CA ALA A 288 -11.69 -15.73 -21.19
C ALA A 288 -12.67 -14.69 -21.76
N VAL A 289 -13.62 -14.27 -20.93
CA VAL A 289 -14.52 -13.15 -21.25
C VAL A 289 -13.92 -11.87 -20.68
N THR A 290 -13.35 -11.04 -21.54
CA THR A 290 -12.65 -9.80 -21.13
C THR A 290 -13.39 -8.52 -21.50
N ASP A 291 -14.52 -8.64 -22.19
CA ASP A 291 -15.34 -7.55 -22.72
C ASP A 291 -16.74 -7.58 -22.10
N VAL A 292 -17.19 -6.44 -21.58
CA VAL A 292 -18.48 -6.34 -20.88
C VAL A 292 -19.68 -6.50 -21.83
N HIS A 293 -19.60 -6.00 -23.07
CA HIS A 293 -20.65 -6.14 -24.07
C HIS A 293 -20.78 -7.58 -24.57
N GLN A 294 -19.69 -8.34 -24.55
CA GLN A 294 -19.72 -9.80 -24.73
C GLN A 294 -20.27 -10.51 -23.50
N ALA A 295 -19.88 -10.10 -22.29
CA ALA A 295 -20.29 -10.74 -21.03
C ALA A 295 -21.82 -10.72 -20.82
N VAL A 296 -22.51 -9.65 -21.22
CA VAL A 296 -23.97 -9.50 -21.03
C VAL A 296 -24.83 -10.33 -21.98
N LYS A 297 -24.26 -10.93 -23.02
CA LYS A 297 -25.02 -11.77 -23.98
C LYS A 297 -25.42 -13.08 -23.31
N SER A 298 -26.64 -13.56 -23.57
CA SER A 298 -27.12 -14.85 -23.05
C SER A 298 -26.31 -16.05 -23.52
N THR A 299 -25.58 -15.92 -24.64
CA THR A 299 -24.67 -16.93 -25.20
C THR A 299 -23.26 -16.86 -24.61
N SER A 300 -22.99 -15.89 -23.74
CA SER A 300 -21.66 -15.70 -23.16
C SER A 300 -21.31 -16.82 -22.20
N ILE A 301 -20.01 -17.09 -22.06
CA ILE A 301 -19.51 -18.02 -21.05
C ILE A 301 -19.86 -17.43 -19.68
N GLN A 302 -20.54 -18.21 -18.85
CA GLN A 302 -20.80 -17.83 -17.46
C GLN A 302 -19.48 -17.85 -16.68
N VAL A 303 -19.10 -16.71 -16.11
CA VAL A 303 -17.92 -16.60 -15.25
C VAL A 303 -18.14 -17.44 -13.99
N HIS A 304 -19.30 -17.27 -13.34
CA HIS A 304 -19.74 -18.12 -12.24
C HIS A 304 -20.76 -19.13 -12.75
N LYS A 305 -20.41 -20.41 -12.73
CA LYS A 305 -21.26 -21.51 -13.21
C LYS A 305 -22.65 -21.45 -12.57
N GLY A 306 -23.70 -21.44 -13.40
CA GLY A 306 -25.09 -21.41 -12.97
C GLY A 306 -25.60 -20.01 -12.59
N LYS A 307 -24.79 -18.96 -12.75
CA LYS A 307 -25.18 -17.56 -12.53
C LYS A 307 -25.10 -16.76 -13.83
N SER A 308 -25.96 -15.76 -13.93
CA SER A 308 -25.88 -14.75 -14.99
C SER A 308 -24.64 -13.88 -14.80
N ASN A 309 -24.01 -13.47 -15.91
CA ASN A 309 -22.98 -12.42 -15.88
C ASN A 309 -23.59 -11.02 -15.64
N ILE A 310 -24.90 -10.85 -15.86
CA ILE A 310 -25.62 -9.64 -15.45
C ILE A 310 -26.01 -9.81 -13.99
N GLN A 311 -25.35 -9.04 -13.12
CA GLN A 311 -25.57 -9.08 -11.67
C GLN A 311 -26.87 -8.37 -11.26
N GLU A 312 -27.12 -7.18 -11.81
CA GLU A 312 -28.27 -6.35 -11.44
C GLU A 312 -28.75 -5.51 -12.64
N THR A 313 -30.07 -5.28 -12.71
CA THR A 313 -30.69 -4.34 -13.65
C THR A 313 -31.39 -3.25 -12.86
N CYS A 314 -30.81 -2.04 -12.83
CA CYS A 314 -31.41 -0.87 -12.18
C CYS A 314 -32.20 -0.03 -13.20
N SER A 315 -33.45 0.31 -12.87
CA SER A 315 -34.30 1.21 -13.67
C SER A 315 -34.72 2.41 -12.83
N ILE A 316 -34.39 3.62 -13.29
CA ILE A 316 -34.82 4.88 -12.67
C ILE A 316 -35.84 5.51 -13.60
N ARG A 317 -37.07 5.72 -13.12
CA ARG A 317 -38.16 6.35 -13.86
C ARG A 317 -38.76 7.47 -13.03
N PHE A 318 -38.92 8.64 -13.65
CA PHE A 318 -39.52 9.79 -13.00
C PHE A 318 -40.34 10.59 -14.00
N GLY A 319 -41.62 10.82 -13.70
CA GLY A 319 -42.55 11.51 -14.59
C GLY A 319 -42.90 10.73 -15.87
N ASP A 320 -43.47 11.46 -16.84
CA ASP A 320 -43.82 10.96 -18.17
C ASP A 320 -42.70 11.32 -19.17
N VAL A 321 -41.76 10.38 -19.32
CA VAL A 321 -40.59 10.56 -20.18
C VAL A 321 -40.99 10.67 -21.65
N ASP A 322 -41.96 9.88 -22.11
CA ASP A 322 -42.40 9.88 -23.51
C ASP A 322 -43.01 11.23 -23.89
N LYS A 323 -43.87 11.78 -23.03
CA LYS A 323 -44.40 13.14 -23.20
C LYS A 323 -43.30 14.19 -23.21
N ALA A 324 -42.34 14.10 -22.27
CA ALA A 324 -41.23 15.04 -22.21
C ALA A 324 -40.38 15.04 -23.48
N PHE A 325 -40.12 13.88 -24.08
CA PHE A 325 -39.43 13.78 -25.38
C PHE A 325 -40.26 14.32 -26.55
N GLN A 326 -41.58 14.11 -26.54
CA GLN A 326 -42.47 14.63 -27.59
C GLN A 326 -42.58 16.16 -27.56
N GLU A 327 -42.60 16.75 -26.36
CA GLU A 327 -42.74 18.20 -26.15
C GLU A 327 -41.40 18.95 -26.16
N ALA A 328 -40.26 18.25 -26.19
CA ALA A 328 -38.95 18.86 -26.14
C ALA A 328 -38.63 19.66 -27.41
N ALA A 329 -38.23 20.92 -27.23
CA ALA A 329 -37.77 21.77 -28.33
C ALA A 329 -36.42 21.30 -28.93
N PHE A 330 -35.57 20.66 -28.12
CA PHE A 330 -34.27 20.11 -28.53
C PHE A 330 -33.99 18.80 -27.80
N VAL A 331 -33.39 17.85 -28.51
CA VAL A 331 -32.97 16.55 -27.97
C VAL A 331 -31.50 16.34 -28.33
N SER A 332 -30.71 15.91 -27.35
CA SER A 332 -29.33 15.48 -27.53
C SER A 332 -29.14 14.08 -26.96
N SER A 333 -28.30 13.28 -27.61
CA SER A 333 -27.96 11.93 -27.17
C SER A 333 -26.47 11.66 -27.40
N GLY A 334 -25.91 10.78 -26.58
CA GLY A 334 -24.50 10.41 -26.65
C GLY A 334 -24.24 9.07 -25.97
N SER A 335 -23.19 8.39 -26.42
CA SER A 335 -22.61 7.23 -25.73
C SER A 335 -21.30 7.67 -25.10
N TYR A 336 -21.10 7.31 -23.83
CA TYR A 336 -19.94 7.72 -23.05
C TYR A 336 -19.31 6.49 -22.42
N GLU A 337 -17.98 6.42 -22.46
CA GLU A 337 -17.19 5.40 -21.79
C GLU A 337 -16.13 6.08 -20.93
N THR A 338 -15.89 5.52 -19.75
CA THR A 338 -14.84 5.94 -18.83
C THR A 338 -13.79 4.86 -18.73
N GLN A 339 -12.53 5.26 -18.63
CA GLN A 339 -11.40 4.36 -18.47
C GLN A 339 -11.46 3.57 -17.15
N ARG A 340 -10.76 2.43 -17.11
CA ARG A 340 -10.46 1.73 -15.86
C ARG A 340 -9.38 2.49 -15.10
N ILE A 341 -9.66 2.87 -13.85
CA ILE A 341 -8.76 3.64 -12.99
C ILE A 341 -8.22 2.75 -11.88
N GLU A 342 -6.88 2.77 -11.73
CA GLU A 342 -6.20 2.23 -10.55
C GLU A 342 -6.19 3.27 -9.42
N HIS A 343 -6.46 2.81 -8.19
CA HIS A 343 -6.45 3.60 -6.97
C HIS A 343 -5.08 4.25 -6.74
N ALA A 344 -4.01 3.47 -6.96
CA ALA A 344 -2.61 3.91 -6.88
C ALA A 344 -2.26 4.55 -5.52
N PHE A 345 -2.74 3.95 -4.43
CA PHE A 345 -2.26 4.26 -3.09
C PHE A 345 -0.78 3.84 -2.94
N LEU A 346 -0.06 4.51 -2.05
CA LEU A 346 1.40 4.33 -1.95
C LEU A 346 1.82 3.21 -1.02
N GLU A 347 1.07 2.98 0.07
CA GLU A 347 1.30 1.80 0.91
C GLU A 347 0.71 0.59 0.22
N THR A 348 1.56 -0.33 -0.24
CA THR A 348 1.11 -1.62 -0.77
C THR A 348 0.36 -2.41 0.29
N GLU A 349 -0.54 -3.28 -0.15
CA GLU A 349 -1.34 -4.09 0.75
C GLU A 349 -0.47 -5.05 1.57
N THR A 350 -0.72 -5.07 2.87
CA THR A 350 0.02 -5.83 3.87
C THR A 350 -0.85 -5.99 5.11
N ALA A 351 -0.75 -7.14 5.77
CA ALA A 351 -1.37 -7.44 7.05
C ALA A 351 -0.39 -8.26 7.90
N ILE A 352 -0.53 -8.17 9.22
CA ILE A 352 0.21 -9.02 10.15
C ILE A 352 -0.78 -9.76 11.04
N ALA A 353 -0.73 -11.09 11.01
CA ALA A 353 -1.51 -11.94 11.89
C ALA A 353 -0.63 -12.44 13.05
N LEU A 354 -1.16 -12.39 14.27
CA LEU A 354 -0.57 -13.00 15.45
C LEU A 354 -1.53 -14.03 16.05
N PRO A 355 -1.06 -15.23 16.40
CA PRO A 355 -1.86 -16.13 17.23
C PRO A 355 -2.10 -15.48 18.60
N GLU A 356 -3.33 -15.55 19.09
CA GLU A 356 -3.73 -15.05 20.40
C GLU A 356 -4.64 -16.10 21.07
N ASP A 357 -4.13 -16.79 22.08
CA ASP A 357 -4.78 -17.93 22.72
C ASP A 357 -5.19 -19.02 21.70
N ASP A 358 -6.50 -19.27 21.56
CA ASP A 358 -7.08 -20.19 20.58
C ASP A 358 -7.65 -19.45 19.34
N GLY A 359 -7.22 -18.20 19.15
CA GLY A 359 -7.68 -17.28 18.12
C GLY A 359 -6.56 -16.55 17.38
N VAL A 360 -6.93 -15.43 16.74
CA VAL A 360 -6.01 -14.62 15.94
C VAL A 360 -6.26 -13.13 16.12
N ARG A 361 -5.18 -12.37 16.18
CA ARG A 361 -5.17 -10.91 16.09
C ARG A 361 -4.55 -10.49 14.77
N LEU A 362 -5.32 -9.79 13.94
CA LEU A 362 -4.88 -9.22 12.68
C LEU A 362 -4.65 -7.70 12.82
N TYR A 363 -3.48 -7.24 12.43
CA TYR A 363 -3.20 -5.83 12.15
C TYR A 363 -3.44 -5.61 10.66
N SER A 364 -4.48 -4.85 10.34
CA SER A 364 -4.95 -4.62 8.99
C SER A 364 -4.90 -3.14 8.66
N GLN A 365 -4.59 -2.83 7.41
CA GLN A 365 -4.78 -1.49 6.83
C GLN A 365 -6.06 -1.41 5.98
N GLY A 366 -6.94 -2.41 6.04
CA GLY A 366 -8.25 -2.41 5.36
C GLY A 366 -9.14 -1.25 5.81
N GLN A 367 -10.21 -1.00 5.05
CA GLN A 367 -11.17 0.07 5.33
C GLN A 367 -12.34 -0.38 6.22
N GLY A 368 -12.46 -1.68 6.53
CA GLY A 368 -13.60 -2.24 7.27
C GLY A 368 -13.25 -3.34 8.27
N ALA A 369 -12.68 -2.98 9.44
CA ALA A 369 -12.22 -3.96 10.44
C ALA A 369 -13.28 -5.01 10.87
N TYR A 370 -14.56 -4.62 10.98
CA TYR A 370 -15.64 -5.56 11.33
C TYR A 370 -16.01 -6.51 10.19
N VAL A 371 -15.86 -6.05 8.94
CA VAL A 371 -16.13 -6.86 7.75
C VAL A 371 -14.98 -7.86 7.58
N ASP A 372 -13.74 -7.40 7.71
CA ASP A 372 -12.54 -8.26 7.74
C ASP A 372 -12.69 -9.35 8.81
N ARG A 373 -13.03 -8.96 10.05
CA ARG A 373 -13.19 -9.88 11.18
C ARG A 373 -14.16 -11.02 10.88
N LYS A 374 -15.32 -10.72 10.28
CA LYS A 374 -16.34 -11.72 9.92
C LYS A 374 -15.82 -12.69 8.86
N GLN A 375 -15.14 -12.16 7.84
CA GLN A 375 -14.62 -12.98 6.75
C GLN A 375 -13.46 -13.85 7.22
N ILE A 376 -12.53 -13.32 8.02
CA ILE A 376 -11.41 -14.07 8.60
C ILE A 376 -11.92 -15.20 9.51
N ALA A 377 -12.90 -14.93 10.38
CA ALA A 377 -13.51 -15.96 11.22
C ALA A 377 -14.07 -17.11 10.38
N LYS A 378 -14.74 -16.78 9.28
CA LYS A 378 -15.30 -17.74 8.32
C LYS A 378 -14.21 -18.55 7.61
N ILE A 379 -13.12 -17.92 7.16
CA ILE A 379 -11.98 -18.59 6.51
C ILE A 379 -11.29 -19.56 7.48
N LEU A 380 -11.08 -19.12 8.72
CA LEU A 380 -10.38 -19.90 9.74
C LEU A 380 -11.29 -20.92 10.46
N GLY A 381 -12.60 -20.90 10.22
CA GLY A 381 -13.54 -21.77 10.94
C GLY A 381 -13.59 -21.47 12.44
N LEU A 382 -13.31 -20.23 12.83
CA LEU A 382 -13.28 -19.77 14.22
C LEU A 382 -14.57 -19.02 14.57
N ASP A 383 -14.93 -19.04 15.86
CA ASP A 383 -15.91 -18.12 16.39
C ASP A 383 -15.42 -16.67 16.23
N ILE A 384 -16.33 -15.76 15.90
CA ILE A 384 -15.97 -14.36 15.65
C ILE A 384 -15.28 -13.70 16.85
N GLU A 385 -15.58 -14.13 18.08
CA GLU A 385 -14.95 -13.65 19.32
C GLU A 385 -13.47 -14.02 19.44
N LYS A 386 -13.02 -15.06 18.73
CA LYS A 386 -11.61 -15.45 18.66
C LYS A 386 -10.82 -14.70 17.59
N VAL A 387 -11.47 -13.83 16.82
CA VAL A 387 -10.81 -13.03 15.79
C VAL A 387 -10.86 -11.57 16.18
N LYS A 388 -9.69 -10.93 16.29
CA LYS A 388 -9.56 -9.51 16.58
C LYS A 388 -8.87 -8.81 15.42
N VAL A 389 -9.51 -7.78 14.85
CA VAL A 389 -8.92 -6.96 13.79
C VAL A 389 -8.63 -5.57 14.32
N ILE A 390 -7.37 -5.14 14.23
CA ILE A 390 -6.90 -3.81 14.62
C ILE A 390 -6.60 -3.04 13.33
N GLN A 391 -7.36 -1.97 13.11
CA GLN A 391 -7.11 -1.07 12.00
C GLN A 391 -5.92 -0.17 12.34
N VAL A 392 -4.81 -0.41 11.66
CA VAL A 392 -3.61 0.43 11.72
C VAL A 392 -3.79 1.62 10.78
N GLN A 393 -2.91 2.61 10.87
CA GLN A 393 -2.92 3.72 9.93
C GLN A 393 -2.83 3.19 8.49
N ASN A 394 -3.71 3.70 7.62
CA ASN A 394 -3.80 3.32 6.21
C ASN A 394 -3.16 4.41 5.33
N GLY A 395 -2.21 4.03 4.48
CA GLY A 395 -1.43 4.84 3.54
C GLY A 395 -2.16 5.21 2.25
N GLY A 396 -3.49 5.13 2.25
CA GLY A 396 -4.39 5.34 1.13
C GLY A 396 -5.10 4.04 0.75
N GLY A 397 -6.42 4.11 0.58
CA GLY A 397 -7.24 2.99 0.07
C GLY A 397 -8.06 3.42 -1.14
N PHE A 398 -8.71 4.59 -1.06
CA PHE A 398 -9.50 5.17 -2.15
C PHE A 398 -10.61 4.23 -2.69
N GLY A 399 -11.06 3.26 -1.89
CA GLY A 399 -12.00 2.20 -2.29
C GLY A 399 -11.30 0.87 -2.56
N GLY A 400 -10.02 0.87 -2.93
CA GLY A 400 -9.27 -0.35 -3.29
C GLY A 400 -8.89 -1.25 -2.12
N LYS A 401 -9.14 -0.83 -0.87
CA LYS A 401 -8.90 -1.61 0.36
C LYS A 401 -10.20 -1.86 1.12
N GLU A 402 -11.35 -1.83 0.45
CA GLU A 402 -12.64 -2.16 1.05
C GLU A 402 -12.84 -3.67 1.14
N ASP A 403 -12.44 -4.40 0.09
CA ASP A 403 -12.43 -5.86 0.08
C ASP A 403 -11.31 -6.44 0.94
N LEU A 404 -11.46 -7.73 1.28
CA LEU A 404 -10.47 -8.48 2.02
C LEU A 404 -9.31 -8.87 1.11
N THR A 405 -8.37 -7.96 0.93
CA THR A 405 -7.23 -8.12 0.02
C THR A 405 -6.00 -8.75 0.68
N VAL A 406 -5.95 -8.80 2.01
CA VAL A 406 -4.86 -9.36 2.80
C VAL A 406 -5.41 -10.22 3.95
N VAL A 407 -4.99 -11.50 4.00
CA VAL A 407 -5.45 -12.51 4.96
C VAL A 407 -4.32 -13.40 5.42
#